data_AF-A0A2G9ZFI2-F1
#
_entry.id   AF-A0A2G9ZFI2-F1
#
_cell.length_a   1.000
_cell.length_b   1.000
_cell.length_c   1.000
_cell.angle_alpha   90.00
_cell.angle_beta   90.00
_cell.angle_gamma   90.00
#
_symmetry.space_group_name_H-M   'P 1'
#
loop_
_entity.id
_entity.type
_entity.pdbx_description
1 polymer ?
#
loop_
_entity_poly.entity_id
_entity_poly.type
_entity_poly.pdbx_seq_one_letter_code
_entity_poly.pdbx_strand_id
1 'polypeptide(L)'
;MNYQHILTNAEVEEELRLSALQERPANFSGKILPFLILQERTLDTGLNLEDAIVLGSIFLEKTEIKGPLNLTRASIKDSFYCGLARIKGDVILKSANVKGVVNLMGTKIEGSLDFSGLTLSGFLSLAKIDVKNDVNLKAIRIIDAYHVGLIVKGDAYLREAIIAGSITFENSIIEGSLDMLKVYIGGACNLKDAKVANTLVLKDSTIKGKLDLEGTEYKELIK
;
A
#
# COMPACT_ATOMS: atom_id res chain seq x y z
N MET A 1 -19.86 19.56 20.88
CA MET A 1 -19.54 18.99 19.55
C MET A 1 -18.21 19.58 19.12
N ASN A 2 -17.13 18.81 19.16
CA ASN A 2 -15.86 19.26 18.60
C ASN A 2 -15.95 19.09 17.08
N TYR A 3 -16.14 20.19 16.35
CA TYR A 3 -15.96 20.17 14.91
C TYR A 3 -14.49 19.86 14.64
N GLN A 4 -14.19 18.65 14.15
CA GLN A 4 -12.85 18.34 13.70
C GLN A 4 -12.56 19.21 12.46
N HIS A 5 -11.54 20.07 12.57
CA HIS A 5 -11.15 21.01 11.52
C HIS A 5 -10.68 20.26 10.26
N ILE A 6 -11.31 20.55 9.13
CA ILE A 6 -10.92 20.02 7.82
C ILE A 6 -9.89 20.97 7.21
N LEU A 7 -8.71 20.46 6.88
CA LEU A 7 -7.65 21.26 6.29
C LEU A 7 -8.07 21.79 4.92
N THR A 8 -7.77 23.07 4.72
CA THR A 8 -7.83 23.71 3.41
C THR A 8 -6.56 23.39 2.60
N ASN A 9 -6.64 23.53 1.28
CA ASN A 9 -5.45 23.40 0.42
C ASN A 9 -4.34 24.38 0.82
N ALA A 10 -4.68 25.58 1.29
CA ALA A 10 -3.70 26.56 1.74
C ALA A 10 -2.93 26.08 2.98
N GLU A 11 -3.62 25.44 3.94
CA GLU A 11 -2.96 24.86 5.12
C GLU A 11 -2.09 23.65 4.76
N VAL A 12 -2.49 22.86 3.77
CA VAL A 12 -1.67 21.76 3.24
C VAL A 12 -0.39 22.29 2.61
N GLU A 13 -0.48 23.28 1.72
CA GLU A 13 0.70 23.88 1.08
C GLU A 13 1.61 24.60 2.08
N GLU A 14 1.02 25.27 3.08
CA GLU A 14 1.81 25.91 4.13
C GLU A 14 2.57 24.91 4.98
N GLU A 15 1.95 23.78 5.34
CA GLU A 15 2.62 22.70 6.07
C GLU A 15 3.76 22.10 5.25
N LEU A 16 3.57 21.86 3.94
CA LEU A 16 4.63 21.38 3.04
C LEU A 16 5.80 22.36 2.94
N ARG A 17 5.49 23.66 2.89
CA ARG A 17 6.51 24.73 2.85
C ARG A 17 7.29 24.80 4.17
N LEU A 18 6.59 24.77 5.30
CA LEU A 18 7.20 24.82 6.62
C LEU A 18 8.04 23.58 6.91
N SER A 19 7.57 22.39 6.54
CA SER A 19 8.30 21.15 6.74
C SER A 19 9.60 21.11 5.95
N ALA A 20 9.59 21.62 4.72
CA ALA A 20 10.79 21.76 3.90
C ALA A 20 11.80 22.74 4.51
N LEU A 21 11.35 23.91 4.96
CA LEU A 21 12.22 24.90 5.63
C LEU A 21 12.84 24.38 6.93
N GLN A 22 12.10 23.52 7.63
CA GLN A 22 12.49 22.96 8.92
C GLN A 22 13.17 21.59 8.79
N GLU A 23 13.37 21.08 7.57
CA GLU A 23 13.98 19.77 7.27
C GLU A 23 13.33 18.61 8.05
N ARG A 24 12.02 18.68 8.26
CA ARG A 24 11.23 17.62 8.92
C ARG A 24 10.18 17.05 7.97
N PRO A 25 9.66 15.83 8.23
CA PRO A 25 8.52 15.32 7.49
C PRO A 25 7.32 16.27 7.55
N ALA A 26 6.60 16.42 6.43
CA ALA A 26 5.30 17.08 6.42
C ALA A 26 4.32 16.28 7.28
N ASN A 27 3.63 16.95 8.20
CA ASN A 27 2.87 16.30 9.27
C ASN A 27 1.38 16.64 9.21
N PHE A 28 0.62 15.67 8.73
CA PHE A 28 -0.83 15.66 8.69
C PHE A 28 -1.43 14.63 9.66
N SER A 29 -0.65 14.18 10.66
CA SER A 29 -1.12 13.18 11.61
C SER A 29 -2.36 13.64 12.39
N GLY A 30 -3.36 12.77 12.47
CA GLY A 30 -4.65 13.02 13.13
C GLY A 30 -5.50 14.12 12.48
N LYS A 31 -5.10 14.65 11.31
CA LYS A 31 -5.83 15.71 10.61
C LYS A 31 -6.92 15.14 9.71
N ILE A 32 -7.88 15.99 9.34
CA ILE A 32 -8.86 15.67 8.31
C ILE A 32 -8.51 16.43 7.03
N LEU A 33 -8.41 15.71 5.91
CA LEU A 33 -8.14 16.27 4.60
C LEU A 33 -9.31 15.96 3.67
N PRO A 34 -9.75 16.91 2.83
CA PRO A 34 -10.74 16.60 1.79
C PRO A 34 -10.15 15.64 0.75
N PHE A 35 -8.89 15.85 0.37
CA PHE A 35 -8.08 15.04 -0.52
C PHE A 35 -6.60 15.44 -0.32
N LEU A 36 -5.66 14.69 -0.89
CA LEU A 36 -4.25 15.11 -0.95
C LEU A 36 -3.71 14.87 -2.36
N ILE A 37 -3.24 15.93 -3.01
CA ILE A 37 -2.73 15.86 -4.39
C ILE A 37 -1.30 16.37 -4.40
N LEU A 38 -0.33 15.47 -4.61
CA LEU A 38 1.10 15.78 -4.70
C LEU A 38 1.75 15.13 -5.93
N GLN A 39 0.95 14.80 -6.94
CA GLN A 39 1.41 14.20 -8.20
C GLN A 39 2.59 14.99 -8.78
N GLU A 40 3.60 14.26 -9.24
CA GLU A 40 4.80 14.81 -9.90
C GLU A 40 5.60 15.83 -9.05
N ARG A 41 5.39 15.86 -7.73
CA ARG A 41 6.18 16.69 -6.80
C ARG A 41 7.40 15.96 -6.24
N THR A 42 8.36 16.75 -5.77
CA THR A 42 9.44 16.28 -4.91
C THR A 42 9.23 16.81 -3.49
N LEU A 43 9.25 15.92 -2.50
CA LEU A 43 9.32 16.24 -1.08
C LEU A 43 10.73 15.93 -0.59
N ASP A 44 11.43 16.94 -0.06
CA ASP A 44 12.79 16.78 0.44
C ASP A 44 12.88 16.01 1.76
N THR A 45 11.74 15.70 2.37
CA THR A 45 11.59 14.98 3.63
C THR A 45 10.53 13.89 3.51
N GLY A 46 10.07 13.33 4.63
CA GLY A 46 8.98 12.35 4.67
C GLY A 46 7.58 12.99 4.64
N LEU A 47 6.56 12.13 4.60
CA LEU A 47 5.16 12.52 4.69
C LEU A 47 4.46 11.66 5.76
N ASN A 48 3.91 12.32 6.78
CA ASN A 48 3.22 11.67 7.88
C ASN A 48 1.72 11.97 7.84
N LEU A 49 0.91 10.91 7.68
CA LEU A 49 -0.54 10.87 7.66
C LEU A 49 -1.05 9.87 8.72
N GLU A 50 -0.25 9.56 9.75
CA GLU A 50 -0.65 8.67 10.83
C GLU A 50 -1.96 9.15 11.48
N ASP A 51 -2.93 8.26 11.64
CA ASP A 51 -4.29 8.56 12.13
C ASP A 51 -5.07 9.62 11.33
N ALA A 52 -4.60 10.03 10.15
CA ALA A 52 -5.31 11.01 9.33
C ALA A 52 -6.62 10.43 8.76
N ILE A 53 -7.61 11.29 8.59
CA ILE A 53 -8.85 10.98 7.87
C ILE A 53 -8.81 11.73 6.54
N VAL A 54 -8.76 11.01 5.42
CA VAL A 54 -8.86 11.62 4.09
C VAL A 54 -10.22 11.28 3.51
N LEU A 55 -11.05 12.31 3.31
CA LEU A 55 -12.44 12.17 2.85
C LEU A 55 -12.55 11.76 1.38
N GLY A 56 -11.51 11.98 0.61
CA GLY A 56 -11.38 11.57 -0.79
C GLY A 56 -10.12 10.74 -1.01
N SER A 57 -9.58 10.86 -2.22
CA SER A 57 -8.38 10.12 -2.63
C SER A 57 -7.08 10.84 -2.25
N ILE A 58 -6.01 10.05 -2.16
CA ILE A 58 -4.63 10.54 -2.08
C ILE A 58 -3.94 10.22 -3.40
N PHE A 59 -3.28 11.21 -3.98
CA PHE A 59 -2.62 11.15 -5.28
C PHE A 59 -1.13 11.53 -5.14
N LEU A 60 -0.26 10.53 -5.23
CA LEU A 60 1.21 10.62 -5.14
C LEU A 60 1.88 10.03 -6.39
N GLU A 61 1.18 9.98 -7.53
CA GLU A 61 1.73 9.41 -8.75
C GLU A 61 2.97 10.19 -9.20
N LYS A 62 4.04 9.45 -9.51
CA LYS A 62 5.36 9.99 -9.90
C LYS A 62 5.96 10.97 -8.88
N THR A 63 5.47 11.01 -7.65
CA THR A 63 6.05 11.82 -6.58
C THR A 63 7.40 11.24 -6.14
N GLU A 64 8.37 12.09 -5.87
CA GLU A 64 9.60 11.71 -5.16
C GLU A 64 9.50 12.13 -3.70
N ILE A 65 9.66 11.18 -2.76
CA ILE A 65 9.66 11.44 -1.32
C ILE A 65 11.03 11.01 -0.78
N LYS A 66 11.83 11.98 -0.33
CA LYS A 66 13.20 11.73 0.17
C LYS A 66 13.24 11.15 1.59
N GLY A 67 12.10 11.05 2.27
CA GLY A 67 11.94 10.37 3.55
C GLY A 67 10.90 9.24 3.53
N PRO A 68 10.45 8.79 4.71
CA PRO A 68 9.41 7.77 4.84
C PRO A 68 8.01 8.32 4.51
N LEU A 69 7.12 7.44 4.08
CA LEU A 69 5.69 7.70 3.89
C LEU A 69 4.90 6.88 4.92
N ASN A 70 4.34 7.56 5.93
CA ASN A 70 3.61 6.93 7.02
C ASN A 70 2.11 7.24 6.93
N LEU A 71 1.28 6.22 6.74
CA LEU A 71 -0.19 6.28 6.82
C LEU A 71 -0.72 5.28 7.84
N THR A 72 0.06 4.99 8.89
CA THR A 72 -0.35 4.09 9.97
C THR A 72 -1.72 4.50 10.51
N ARG A 73 -2.67 3.55 10.56
CA ARG A 73 -4.06 3.77 11.03
C ARG A 73 -4.85 4.85 10.29
N ALA A 74 -4.39 5.34 9.15
CA ALA A 74 -5.12 6.33 8.36
C ALA A 74 -6.46 5.75 7.84
N SER A 75 -7.48 6.60 7.73
CA SER A 75 -8.75 6.27 7.09
C SER A 75 -8.92 7.06 5.79
N ILE A 76 -8.80 6.38 4.66
CA ILE A 76 -8.97 6.95 3.31
C ILE A 76 -10.35 6.50 2.80
N LYS A 77 -11.27 7.45 2.62
CA LYS A 77 -12.67 7.18 2.25
C LYS A 77 -12.85 6.88 0.76
N ASP A 78 -11.79 7.02 -0.01
CA ASP A 78 -11.71 6.60 -1.41
C ASP A 78 -10.40 5.82 -1.63
N SER A 79 -9.54 6.23 -2.56
CA SER A 79 -8.42 5.42 -3.06
C SER A 79 -7.05 6.05 -2.74
N PHE A 80 -6.02 5.22 -2.72
CA PHE A 80 -4.62 5.64 -2.55
C PHE A 80 -3.82 5.30 -3.82
N TYR A 81 -3.41 6.35 -4.53
CA TYR A 81 -2.62 6.23 -5.75
C TYR A 81 -1.20 6.74 -5.49
N CYS A 82 -0.21 5.90 -5.74
CA CYS A 82 1.20 6.20 -5.57
C CYS A 82 2.03 5.53 -6.68
N GLY A 83 1.45 5.33 -7.87
CA GLY A 83 2.11 4.67 -8.98
C GLY A 83 3.32 5.45 -9.51
N LEU A 84 4.36 4.73 -9.93
CA LEU A 84 5.61 5.28 -10.49
C LEU A 84 6.35 6.27 -9.55
N ALA A 85 6.02 6.29 -8.26
CA ALA A 85 6.70 7.12 -7.29
C ALA A 85 8.11 6.60 -6.96
N ARG A 86 8.93 7.45 -6.34
CA ARG A 86 10.22 7.07 -5.75
C ARG A 86 10.23 7.47 -4.28
N ILE A 87 10.35 6.50 -3.39
CA ILE A 87 10.32 6.72 -1.94
C ILE A 87 11.62 6.20 -1.35
N LYS A 88 12.36 7.11 -0.70
CA LYS A 88 13.67 6.81 -0.11
C LYS A 88 13.58 6.09 1.24
N GLY A 89 12.47 6.27 1.96
CA GLY A 89 12.21 5.59 3.22
C GLY A 89 11.24 4.41 3.08
N ASP A 90 10.73 3.98 4.23
CA ASP A 90 9.68 2.98 4.32
C ASP A 90 8.32 3.55 3.86
N VAL A 91 7.44 2.67 3.38
CA VAL A 91 6.04 2.97 3.09
C VAL A 91 5.17 2.14 4.03
N ILE A 92 4.39 2.82 4.87
CA ILE A 92 3.66 2.19 5.97
C ILE A 92 2.16 2.50 5.83
N LEU A 93 1.35 1.48 5.56
CA LEU A 93 -0.13 1.53 5.64
C LEU A 93 -0.64 0.58 6.75
N LYS A 94 0.18 0.36 7.79
CA LYS A 94 -0.13 -0.54 8.89
C LYS A 94 -1.47 -0.18 9.54
N SER A 95 -2.37 -1.16 9.58
CA SER A 95 -3.72 -1.05 10.16
C SER A 95 -4.56 0.11 9.59
N ALA A 96 -4.23 0.60 8.39
CA ALA A 96 -5.03 1.61 7.72
C ALA A 96 -6.34 1.01 7.16
N ASN A 97 -7.31 1.87 6.85
CA ASN A 97 -8.53 1.51 6.14
C ASN A 97 -8.68 2.34 4.87
N VAL A 98 -8.73 1.67 3.72
CA VAL A 98 -8.92 2.30 2.40
C VAL A 98 -10.22 1.78 1.79
N LYS A 99 -11.15 2.66 1.42
CA LYS A 99 -12.46 2.24 0.90
C LYS A 99 -12.47 1.95 -0.59
N GLY A 100 -11.43 2.37 -1.31
CA GLY A 100 -11.19 2.05 -2.69
C GLY A 100 -9.89 1.29 -2.89
N VAL A 101 -9.22 1.59 -4.01
CA VAL A 101 -8.05 0.84 -4.46
C VAL A 101 -6.76 1.37 -3.81
N VAL A 102 -5.78 0.49 -3.68
CA VAL A 102 -4.40 0.83 -3.29
C VAL A 102 -3.50 0.50 -4.46
N ASN A 103 -2.91 1.51 -5.10
CA ASN A 103 -2.12 1.33 -6.32
C ASN A 103 -0.71 1.94 -6.18
N LEU A 104 0.29 1.08 -6.09
CA LEU A 104 1.71 1.43 -6.07
C LEU A 104 2.43 0.90 -7.32
N MET A 105 1.72 0.66 -8.43
CA MET A 105 2.31 0.09 -9.64
C MET A 105 3.59 0.82 -10.07
N GLY A 106 4.69 0.08 -10.24
CA GLY A 106 5.97 0.62 -10.71
C GLY A 106 6.74 1.49 -9.71
N THR A 107 6.30 1.55 -8.45
CA THR A 107 6.95 2.36 -7.41
C THR A 107 8.30 1.77 -7.00
N LYS A 108 9.28 2.64 -6.76
CA LYS A 108 10.58 2.27 -6.20
C LYS A 108 10.64 2.68 -4.73
N ILE A 109 10.91 1.72 -3.84
CA ILE A 109 10.98 1.90 -2.40
C ILE A 109 12.36 1.44 -1.93
N GLU A 110 13.16 2.37 -1.42
CA GLU A 110 14.50 2.06 -0.89
C GLU A 110 14.45 1.48 0.53
N GLY A 111 13.31 1.64 1.23
CA GLY A 111 13.01 0.98 2.49
C GLY A 111 12.17 -0.31 2.34
N SER A 112 11.37 -0.56 3.36
CA SER A 112 10.40 -1.66 3.46
C SER A 112 8.98 -1.20 3.14
N LEU A 113 8.10 -2.15 2.84
CA LEU A 113 6.66 -1.93 2.68
C LEU A 113 5.91 -2.64 3.81
N ASP A 114 5.18 -1.91 4.65
CA ASP A 114 4.39 -2.50 5.75
C ASP A 114 2.90 -2.16 5.65
N PHE A 115 2.12 -3.11 5.14
CA PHE A 115 0.65 -3.06 5.08
C PHE A 115 0.03 -4.04 6.07
N SER A 116 0.72 -4.38 7.15
CA SER A 116 0.19 -5.33 8.13
C SER A 116 -1.13 -4.84 8.72
N GLY A 117 -2.16 -5.69 8.66
CA GLY A 117 -3.51 -5.37 9.11
C GLY A 117 -4.26 -4.33 8.26
N LEU A 118 -3.74 -3.93 7.10
CA LEU A 118 -4.47 -3.06 6.16
C LEU A 118 -5.80 -3.71 5.77
N THR A 119 -6.88 -2.94 5.81
CA THR A 119 -8.16 -3.34 5.22
C THR A 119 -8.45 -2.45 4.02
N LEU A 120 -8.60 -3.06 2.84
CA LEU A 120 -8.97 -2.35 1.62
C LEU A 120 -10.21 -2.97 0.94
N SER A 121 -11.09 -2.11 0.44
CA SER A 121 -12.29 -2.49 -0.32
C SER A 121 -12.07 -2.20 -1.80
N GLY A 122 -11.73 -3.23 -2.56
CA GLY A 122 -11.24 -3.12 -3.94
C GLY A 122 -9.96 -3.94 -4.10
N PHE A 123 -9.12 -3.60 -5.09
CA PHE A 123 -7.88 -4.34 -5.34
C PHE A 123 -6.63 -3.63 -4.81
N LEU A 124 -5.60 -4.43 -4.57
CA LEU A 124 -4.23 -4.00 -4.31
C LEU A 124 -3.39 -4.21 -5.57
N SER A 125 -2.77 -3.15 -6.07
CA SER A 125 -1.78 -3.24 -7.16
C SER A 125 -0.38 -2.87 -6.66
N LEU A 126 0.48 -3.88 -6.65
CA LEU A 126 1.92 -3.81 -6.45
C LEU A 126 2.65 -4.32 -7.70
N ALA A 127 2.02 -4.28 -8.88
CA ALA A 127 2.66 -4.72 -10.11
C ALA A 127 3.93 -3.90 -10.38
N LYS A 128 5.04 -4.56 -10.72
CA LYS A 128 6.33 -3.93 -11.05
C LYS A 128 6.94 -3.06 -9.93
N ILE A 129 6.55 -3.25 -8.67
CA ILE A 129 7.24 -2.56 -7.56
C ILE A 129 8.69 -3.04 -7.46
N ASP A 130 9.59 -2.17 -6.99
CA ASP A 130 10.97 -2.50 -6.62
C ASP A 130 11.18 -2.08 -5.16
N VAL A 131 11.25 -3.07 -4.25
CA VAL A 131 11.43 -2.88 -2.81
C VAL A 131 12.78 -3.44 -2.39
N LYS A 132 13.62 -2.62 -1.75
CA LYS A 132 14.97 -3.03 -1.34
C LYS A 132 15.02 -3.88 -0.09
N ASN A 133 14.00 -3.83 0.75
CA ASN A 133 13.89 -4.62 1.97
C ASN A 133 12.66 -5.55 1.90
N ASP A 134 12.00 -5.75 3.04
CA ASP A 134 10.88 -6.68 3.19
C ASP A 134 9.53 -6.06 2.81
N VAL A 135 8.59 -6.93 2.43
CA VAL A 135 7.18 -6.60 2.19
C VAL A 135 6.31 -7.36 3.19
N ASN A 136 5.68 -6.62 4.10
CA ASN A 136 4.80 -7.17 5.13
C ASN A 136 3.33 -6.92 4.79
N LEU A 137 2.63 -7.97 4.37
CA LEU A 137 1.19 -7.99 4.11
C LEU A 137 0.48 -8.91 5.12
N LYS A 138 1.07 -9.14 6.30
CA LYS A 138 0.49 -9.97 7.36
C LYS A 138 -0.88 -9.46 7.76
N ALA A 139 -1.86 -10.36 7.84
CA ALA A 139 -3.24 -10.06 8.22
C ALA A 139 -3.90 -8.96 7.35
N ILE A 140 -3.43 -8.73 6.12
CA ILE A 140 -4.13 -7.85 5.17
C ILE A 140 -5.51 -8.44 4.84
N ARG A 141 -6.50 -7.56 4.69
CA ARG A 141 -7.85 -7.91 4.25
C ARG A 141 -8.17 -7.15 2.98
N ILE A 142 -8.32 -7.89 1.88
CA ILE A 142 -8.65 -7.38 0.56
C ILE A 142 -10.03 -7.94 0.21
N ILE A 143 -11.04 -7.08 0.23
CA ILE A 143 -12.44 -7.47 0.05
C ILE A 143 -13.03 -6.81 -1.19
N ASP A 144 -14.05 -7.44 -1.78
CA ASP A 144 -14.77 -6.88 -2.91
C ASP A 144 -15.38 -5.52 -2.54
N ALA A 145 -15.30 -4.55 -3.46
CA ALA A 145 -16.01 -3.29 -3.35
C ALA A 145 -17.30 -3.35 -4.17
N TYR A 146 -18.41 -2.93 -3.55
CA TYR A 146 -19.72 -2.90 -4.17
C TYR A 146 -20.16 -1.45 -4.35
N HIS A 147 -20.21 -0.99 -5.60
CA HIS A 147 -20.73 0.32 -5.98
C HIS A 147 -21.87 0.09 -6.98
N VAL A 148 -22.82 1.03 -7.10
CA VAL A 148 -24.07 0.84 -7.85
C VAL A 148 -23.82 0.24 -9.25
N GLY A 149 -24.15 -1.05 -9.43
CA GLY A 149 -23.99 -1.80 -10.68
C GLY A 149 -22.58 -2.29 -11.01
N LEU A 150 -21.58 -2.06 -10.15
CA LEU A 150 -20.18 -2.45 -10.35
C LEU A 150 -19.64 -3.21 -9.13
N ILE A 151 -18.95 -4.33 -9.39
CA ILE A 151 -18.19 -5.06 -8.38
C ILE A 151 -16.71 -4.92 -8.75
N VAL A 152 -15.93 -4.30 -7.86
CA VAL A 152 -14.47 -4.30 -7.97
C VAL A 152 -13.97 -5.47 -7.13
N LYS A 153 -13.29 -6.42 -7.78
CA LYS A 153 -12.83 -7.63 -7.09
C LYS A 153 -11.67 -7.34 -6.14
N GLY A 154 -11.71 -8.01 -5.00
CA GLY A 154 -10.72 -8.00 -3.92
C GLY A 154 -9.42 -8.71 -4.29
N ASP A 155 -8.84 -8.39 -5.45
CA ASP A 155 -7.63 -9.03 -5.95
C ASP A 155 -6.35 -8.36 -5.42
N ALA A 156 -5.26 -9.13 -5.35
CA ALA A 156 -3.91 -8.63 -5.14
C ALA A 156 -3.03 -8.94 -6.35
N TYR A 157 -2.46 -7.90 -6.96
CA TYR A 157 -1.60 -8.02 -8.13
C TYR A 157 -0.16 -7.62 -7.80
N LEU A 158 0.77 -8.56 -7.90
CA LEU A 158 2.20 -8.36 -7.67
C LEU A 158 3.00 -8.67 -8.94
N ARG A 159 2.37 -8.75 -10.11
CA ARG A 159 3.02 -9.15 -11.37
C ARG A 159 4.34 -8.42 -11.60
N GLU A 160 5.40 -9.18 -11.87
CA GLU A 160 6.75 -8.64 -12.14
C GLU A 160 7.32 -7.78 -11.00
N ALA A 161 6.83 -7.91 -9.76
CA ALA A 161 7.42 -7.24 -8.61
C ALA A 161 8.82 -7.78 -8.30
N ILE A 162 9.71 -6.90 -7.86
CA ILE A 162 11.05 -7.20 -7.39
C ILE A 162 11.12 -6.84 -5.91
N ILE A 163 11.32 -7.84 -5.07
CA ILE A 163 11.45 -7.69 -3.62
C ILE A 163 12.79 -8.30 -3.25
N ALA A 164 13.75 -7.48 -2.83
CA ALA A 164 15.07 -7.97 -2.46
C ALA A 164 15.05 -8.75 -1.13
N GLY A 165 14.15 -8.38 -0.21
CA GLY A 165 13.89 -9.09 1.03
C GLY A 165 12.86 -10.20 0.90
N SER A 166 12.19 -10.49 2.02
CA SER A 166 11.11 -11.46 2.13
C SER A 166 9.74 -10.82 1.94
N ILE A 167 8.74 -11.62 1.60
CA ILE A 167 7.33 -11.23 1.58
C ILE A 167 6.50 -12.14 2.49
N THR A 168 5.57 -11.56 3.25
CA THR A 168 4.62 -12.32 4.06
C THR A 168 3.17 -11.87 3.83
N PHE A 169 2.29 -12.86 3.68
CA PHE A 169 0.83 -12.78 3.63
C PHE A 169 0.21 -13.56 4.80
N GLU A 170 0.99 -13.84 5.85
CA GLU A 170 0.55 -14.68 6.97
C GLU A 170 -0.81 -14.21 7.52
N ASN A 171 -1.76 -15.12 7.70
CA ASN A 171 -3.14 -14.81 8.17
C ASN A 171 -3.92 -13.80 7.30
N SER A 172 -3.55 -13.59 6.04
CA SER A 172 -4.26 -12.66 5.14
C SER A 172 -5.57 -13.24 4.61
N ILE A 173 -6.49 -12.36 4.21
CA ILE A 173 -7.74 -12.70 3.53
C ILE A 173 -7.83 -11.88 2.24
N ILE A 174 -7.97 -12.59 1.12
CA ILE A 174 -8.09 -12.03 -0.23
C ILE A 174 -9.34 -12.64 -0.86
N GLU A 175 -10.42 -11.87 -0.98
CA GLU A 175 -11.71 -12.33 -1.57
C GLU A 175 -11.63 -12.57 -3.09
N GLY A 176 -10.58 -12.07 -3.71
CA GLY A 176 -10.23 -12.33 -5.10
C GLY A 176 -9.13 -13.37 -5.28
N SER A 177 -8.24 -13.08 -6.23
CA SER A 177 -7.05 -13.84 -6.58
C SER A 177 -5.79 -13.15 -6.03
N LEU A 178 -4.75 -13.94 -5.78
CA LEU A 178 -3.41 -13.46 -5.48
C LEU A 178 -2.50 -13.78 -6.67
N ASP A 179 -2.11 -12.75 -7.39
CA ASP A 179 -1.36 -12.87 -8.63
C ASP A 179 0.10 -12.45 -8.44
N MET A 180 0.99 -13.43 -8.30
CA MET A 180 2.44 -13.25 -8.17
C MET A 180 3.19 -13.75 -9.42
N LEU A 181 2.57 -13.63 -10.61
CA LEU A 181 3.19 -13.99 -11.88
C LEU A 181 4.53 -13.24 -12.07
N LYS A 182 5.61 -13.97 -12.37
CA LYS A 182 6.95 -13.42 -12.64
C LYS A 182 7.54 -12.57 -11.52
N VAL A 183 7.12 -12.78 -10.28
CA VAL A 183 7.71 -12.09 -9.12
C VAL A 183 9.12 -12.59 -8.85
N TYR A 184 10.02 -11.69 -8.47
CA TYR A 184 11.31 -12.02 -7.87
C TYR A 184 11.30 -11.67 -6.37
N ILE A 185 11.60 -12.66 -5.52
CA ILE A 185 11.75 -12.52 -4.07
C ILE A 185 13.14 -13.04 -3.67
N GLY A 186 13.99 -12.15 -3.15
CA GLY A 186 15.34 -12.48 -2.69
C GLY A 186 15.38 -13.21 -1.35
N GLY A 187 14.31 -13.12 -0.55
CA GLY A 187 14.13 -13.82 0.72
C GLY A 187 13.08 -14.93 0.67
N ALA A 188 12.39 -15.12 1.80
CA ALA A 188 11.30 -16.09 1.92
C ALA A 188 9.96 -15.52 1.42
N CYS A 189 9.05 -16.41 1.04
CA CYS A 189 7.67 -16.10 0.72
C CYS A 189 6.77 -16.88 1.69
N ASN A 190 6.09 -16.19 2.60
CA ASN A 190 5.25 -16.80 3.63
C ASN A 190 3.78 -16.52 3.36
N LEU A 191 2.98 -17.55 3.04
CA LEU A 191 1.52 -17.48 2.95
C LEU A 191 0.83 -18.31 4.03
N LYS A 192 1.51 -18.56 5.16
CA LYS A 192 0.97 -19.37 6.24
C LYS A 192 -0.40 -18.87 6.69
N ASP A 193 -1.38 -19.76 6.72
CA ASP A 193 -2.78 -19.49 7.12
C ASP A 193 -3.47 -18.37 6.30
N ALA A 194 -2.96 -18.06 5.10
CA ALA A 194 -3.58 -17.11 4.19
C ALA A 194 -4.78 -17.73 3.46
N LYS A 195 -5.81 -16.93 3.19
CA LYS A 195 -7.01 -17.34 2.46
C LYS A 195 -7.16 -16.54 1.18
N VAL A 196 -7.01 -17.20 0.04
CA VAL A 196 -7.22 -16.64 -1.30
C VAL A 196 -8.47 -17.29 -1.88
N ALA A 197 -9.55 -16.54 -2.05
CA ALA A 197 -10.85 -17.14 -2.39
C ALA A 197 -10.90 -17.76 -3.79
N ASN A 198 -10.02 -17.33 -4.70
CA ASN A 198 -9.95 -17.83 -6.07
C ASN A 198 -8.57 -18.42 -6.38
N THR A 199 -7.79 -17.77 -7.24
CA THR A 199 -6.55 -18.33 -7.78
C THR A 199 -5.34 -17.76 -7.08
N LEU A 200 -4.40 -18.63 -6.72
CA LEU A 200 -3.03 -18.27 -6.35
C LEU A 200 -2.11 -18.51 -7.56
N VAL A 201 -1.51 -17.45 -8.09
CA VAL A 201 -0.58 -17.54 -9.23
C VAL A 201 0.85 -17.32 -8.74
N LEU A 202 1.70 -18.32 -8.92
CA LEU A 202 3.15 -18.28 -8.68
C LEU A 202 3.96 -18.55 -9.96
N LYS A 203 3.28 -18.60 -11.11
CA LYS A 203 3.89 -18.92 -12.40
C LYS A 203 5.07 -18.02 -12.73
N ASP A 204 6.15 -18.63 -13.22
CA ASP A 204 7.40 -17.97 -13.60
C ASP A 204 8.05 -17.13 -12.47
N SER A 205 7.62 -17.32 -11.21
CA SER A 205 8.20 -16.60 -10.07
C SER A 205 9.52 -17.23 -9.60
N THR A 206 10.39 -16.39 -9.06
CA THR A 206 11.65 -16.80 -8.42
C THR A 206 11.60 -16.42 -6.95
N ILE A 207 11.63 -17.42 -6.07
CA ILE A 207 11.73 -17.23 -4.61
C ILE A 207 13.04 -17.88 -4.18
N LYS A 208 13.98 -17.09 -3.64
CA LYS A 208 15.30 -17.58 -3.25
C LYS A 208 15.30 -18.29 -1.90
N GLY A 209 14.41 -17.89 -0.99
CA GLY A 209 14.21 -18.52 0.31
C GLY A 209 13.09 -19.56 0.32
N LYS A 210 12.61 -19.90 1.52
CA LYS A 210 11.49 -20.85 1.70
C LYS A 210 10.19 -20.25 1.14
N LEU A 211 9.44 -21.05 0.38
CA LEU A 211 8.02 -20.83 0.13
C LEU A 211 7.22 -21.60 1.20
N ASP A 212 6.49 -20.89 2.05
CA ASP A 212 5.64 -21.47 3.08
C ASP A 212 4.17 -21.34 2.70
N LEU A 213 3.51 -22.48 2.51
CA LEU A 213 2.08 -22.58 2.19
C LEU A 213 1.30 -23.33 3.28
N GLU A 214 1.87 -23.47 4.49
CA GLU A 214 1.22 -24.17 5.60
C GLU A 214 -0.14 -23.52 5.90
N GLY A 215 -1.24 -24.28 5.83
CA GLY A 215 -2.58 -23.76 6.11
C GLY A 215 -3.14 -22.78 5.08
N THR A 216 -2.46 -22.55 3.95
CA THR A 216 -2.98 -21.66 2.89
C THR A 216 -4.19 -22.28 2.21
N GLU A 217 -5.28 -21.52 2.08
CA GLU A 217 -6.50 -21.89 1.36
C GLU A 217 -6.54 -21.19 -0.01
N TYR A 218 -6.79 -21.95 -1.09
CA TYR A 218 -7.05 -21.44 -2.44
C TYR A 218 -7.91 -22.42 -3.25
N LYS A 219 -8.63 -21.94 -4.28
CA LYS A 219 -9.37 -22.83 -5.20
C LYS A 219 -8.46 -23.43 -6.26
N GLU A 220 -7.57 -22.61 -6.81
CA GLU A 220 -6.67 -23.01 -7.89
C GLU A 220 -5.27 -22.46 -7.63
N LEU A 221 -4.26 -23.26 -7.96
CA LEU A 221 -2.86 -22.88 -7.89
C LEU A 221 -2.22 -23.02 -9.26
N ILE A 222 -1.67 -21.92 -9.77
CA ILE A 222 -0.94 -21.89 -11.04
C ILE A 222 0.54 -21.67 -10.73
N LYS A 223 1.39 -22.64 -11.08
CA LYS A 223 2.84 -22.64 -10.84
C LYS A 223 3.63 -22.53 -12.15
#